data_AF-A0A959P569-F1
#
_entry.id   AF-A0A959P569-F1
#
_cell.length_a   1.000
_cell.length_b   1.000
_cell.length_c   1.000
_cell.angle_alpha   90.00
_cell.angle_beta   90.00
_cell.angle_gamma   90.00
#
_symmetry.space_group_name_H-M   'P 1'
#
loop_
_entity.id
_entity.type
_entity.pdbx_description
1 polymer ?
#
loop_
_entity_poly.entity_id
_entity_poly.type
_entity_poly.pdbx_seq_one_letter_code
_entity_poly.pdbx_strand_id
1 'polypeptide(L)'
;MNKSLAKIVVLVTIITSIKIYSLPENIITLSQNSQKEILVAVDPQTHLDYGFAFPLTYKFSLPNNEMDITILKKYTYLENWDTVNTVQENEFFNHIEAVRIDKQNGEIFISVGFS
;
A
#
# COMPACT_ATOMS: atom_id res chain seq x y z
N MET A 1 41.70 36.03 -53.44
CA MET A 1 40.80 36.54 -52.39
C MET A 1 40.20 35.33 -51.68
N ASN A 2 40.75 34.93 -50.53
CA ASN A 2 40.47 33.65 -49.89
C ASN A 2 39.22 33.78 -48.99
N LYS A 3 38.09 33.16 -49.38
CA LYS A 3 36.90 33.11 -48.52
C LYS A 3 37.11 32.02 -47.46
N SER A 4 37.49 32.43 -46.25
CA SER A 4 37.52 31.54 -45.10
C SER A 4 36.07 31.14 -44.74
N LEU A 5 35.74 29.86 -44.89
CA LEU A 5 34.46 29.29 -44.47
C LEU A 5 34.52 29.00 -42.97
N ALA A 6 33.87 29.84 -42.16
CA ALA A 6 33.68 29.58 -40.75
C ALA A 6 32.78 28.36 -40.56
N LYS A 7 33.27 27.31 -39.89
CA LYS A 7 32.48 26.14 -39.51
C LYS A 7 31.79 26.43 -38.17
N ILE A 8 30.46 26.51 -38.17
CA ILE A 8 29.66 26.61 -36.96
C ILE A 8 29.44 25.19 -36.43
N VAL A 9 29.89 24.93 -35.21
CA VAL A 9 29.58 23.68 -34.48
C VAL A 9 28.46 24.00 -33.50
N VAL A 10 27.27 23.45 -33.73
CA VAL A 10 26.13 23.56 -32.82
C VAL A 10 26.09 22.31 -31.95
N LEU A 11 26.34 22.47 -30.65
CA LEU A 11 26.18 21.41 -29.67
C LEU A 11 24.74 21.46 -29.13
N VAL A 12 23.93 20.47 -29.49
CA VAL A 12 22.58 20.29 -28.95
C VAL A 12 22.66 19.24 -27.85
N THR A 13 22.70 19.67 -26.59
CA THR A 13 22.54 18.78 -25.44
C THR A 13 21.06 18.68 -25.06
N ILE A 14 20.44 17.54 -25.38
CA ILE A 14 19.12 17.18 -24.86
C ILE A 14 19.35 16.60 -23.47
N ILE A 15 19.18 17.42 -22.43
CA ILE A 15 19.20 16.93 -21.05
C ILE A 15 17.82 16.35 -20.78
N THR A 16 17.67 15.04 -20.97
CA THR A 16 16.52 14.33 -20.40
C THR A 16 16.65 14.45 -18.89
N SER A 17 15.66 15.09 -18.26
CA SER A 17 15.64 15.33 -16.81
C SER A 17 15.92 14.04 -16.05
N ILE A 18 17.03 14.02 -15.31
CA ILE A 18 17.33 12.95 -14.35
C ILE A 18 16.27 13.08 -13.26
N LYS A 19 15.26 12.20 -13.28
CA LYS A 19 14.32 12.07 -12.16
C LYS A 19 15.08 11.37 -11.04
N ILE A 20 15.58 12.15 -10.09
CA ILE A 20 16.01 11.63 -8.80
C ILE A 20 14.72 11.25 -8.07
N TYR A 21 14.40 9.97 -8.04
CA TYR A 21 13.27 9.46 -7.26
C TYR A 21 13.66 9.54 -5.78
N SER A 22 13.22 10.59 -5.08
CA SER A 22 13.15 10.54 -3.62
C SER A 22 12.06 9.54 -3.26
N LEU A 23 12.38 8.57 -2.39
CA LEU A 23 11.35 7.71 -1.81
C LEU A 23 10.28 8.61 -1.16
N PRO A 24 8.97 8.39 -1.43
CA PRO A 24 7.94 9.12 -0.71
C PRO A 24 8.12 8.85 0.79
N GLU A 25 8.09 9.90 1.60
CA GLU A 25 8.33 9.81 3.05
C GLU A 25 7.37 8.84 3.75
N ASN A 26 6.21 8.57 3.14
CA ASN A 26 5.25 7.56 3.60
C ASN A 26 4.74 6.72 2.42
N ILE A 27 5.28 5.50 2.26
CA ILE A 27 4.85 4.52 1.24
C ILE A 27 3.41 4.08 1.49
N ILE A 28 3.01 3.91 2.75
CA ILE A 28 1.65 3.56 3.18
C ILE A 28 1.23 4.57 4.26
N THR A 29 0.02 5.10 4.14
CA THR A 29 -0.59 5.99 5.11
C THR A 29 -1.72 5.28 5.85
N LEU A 30 -1.73 5.40 7.17
CA LEU A 30 -2.80 4.89 8.05
C LEU A 30 -3.50 6.08 8.70
N SER A 31 -4.82 6.18 8.56
CA SER A 31 -5.64 7.17 9.27
C SER A 31 -6.84 6.52 9.91
N GLN A 32 -7.11 6.88 11.16
CA GLN A 32 -8.24 6.34 11.91
C GLN A 32 -9.48 7.24 11.74
N ASN A 33 -10.53 6.70 11.12
CA ASN A 33 -11.79 7.43 10.92
C ASN A 33 -12.69 7.36 12.16
N SER A 34 -12.66 6.22 12.87
CA SER A 34 -13.39 5.99 14.13
C SER A 34 -12.67 4.96 15.00
N GLN A 35 -13.20 4.65 16.19
CA GLN A 35 -12.62 3.60 17.04
C GLN A 35 -12.52 2.23 16.36
N LYS A 36 -13.33 1.96 15.32
CA LYS A 36 -13.42 0.66 14.65
C LYS A 36 -13.18 0.73 13.13
N GLU A 37 -12.71 1.88 12.63
CA GLU A 37 -12.46 2.08 11.19
C GLU A 37 -11.10 2.72 10.96
N ILE A 38 -10.30 2.05 10.15
CA ILE A 38 -8.96 2.47 9.76
C ILE A 38 -8.92 2.53 8.24
N LEU A 39 -8.57 3.68 7.70
CA LEU A 39 -8.26 3.87 6.29
C LEU A 39 -6.77 3.57 6.09
N VAL A 40 -6.50 2.65 5.19
CA VAL A 40 -5.15 2.39 4.68
C VAL A 40 -5.08 2.89 3.26
N ALA A 41 -4.16 3.81 2.99
CA ALA A 41 -3.99 4.42 1.68
C ALA A 41 -2.55 4.29 1.19
N VAL A 42 -2.41 4.16 -0.11
CA VAL A 42 -1.13 4.15 -0.82
C VAL A 42 -1.25 5.08 -2.02
N ASP A 43 -0.18 5.81 -2.31
CA ASP A 43 -0.10 6.61 -3.53
C ASP A 43 -0.16 5.68 -4.77
N PRO A 44 -0.94 6.01 -5.82
CA PRO A 44 -1.07 5.13 -6.99
C PRO A 44 0.25 4.76 -7.68
N GLN A 45 1.23 5.67 -7.73
CA GLN A 45 2.53 5.36 -8.32
C GLN A 45 3.31 4.39 -7.43
N THR A 46 3.23 4.59 -6.11
CA THR A 46 3.81 3.69 -5.11
C THR A 46 3.18 2.28 -5.17
N HIS A 47 1.87 2.18 -5.36
CA HIS A 47 1.17 0.90 -5.54
C HIS A 47 1.74 0.09 -6.72
N LEU A 48 2.04 0.78 -7.83
CA LEU A 48 2.66 0.17 -9.02
C LEU A 48 4.14 -0.16 -8.81
N ASP A 49 4.91 0.77 -8.25
CA ASP A 49 6.37 0.65 -8.12
C ASP A 49 6.77 -0.47 -7.15
N TYR A 50 5.99 -0.67 -6.08
CA TYR A 50 6.27 -1.67 -5.03
C TYR A 50 5.49 -2.97 -5.21
N GLY A 51 4.67 -3.08 -6.26
CA GLY A 51 3.99 -4.32 -6.60
C GLY A 51 3.08 -4.80 -5.46
N PHE A 52 2.30 -3.90 -4.86
CA PHE A 52 1.27 -4.25 -3.86
C PHE A 52 0.06 -4.96 -4.46
N ALA A 53 0.29 -5.77 -5.49
CA ALA A 53 -0.66 -6.65 -6.15
C ALA A 53 -1.13 -7.81 -5.23
N PHE A 54 -0.42 -8.06 -4.13
CA PHE A 54 -0.80 -9.05 -3.13
C PHE A 54 -1.26 -8.37 -1.84
N PRO A 55 -2.17 -9.00 -1.09
CA PRO A 55 -2.57 -8.54 0.23
C PRO A 55 -1.38 -8.24 1.15
N LEU A 56 -1.43 -7.07 1.80
CA LEU A 56 -0.51 -6.72 2.87
C LEU A 56 -1.12 -7.07 4.22
N THR A 57 -0.29 -7.58 5.10
CA THR A 57 -0.69 -7.93 6.46
C THR A 57 -0.43 -6.78 7.42
N TYR A 58 -1.49 -6.33 8.07
CA TYR A 58 -1.47 -5.34 9.14
C TYR A 58 -1.66 -6.03 10.49
N LYS A 59 -0.96 -5.55 11.52
CA LYS A 59 -1.09 -6.07 12.89
C LYS A 59 -1.71 -5.00 13.78
N PHE A 60 -2.78 -5.36 14.50
CA PHE A 60 -3.42 -4.49 15.48
C PHE A 60 -3.49 -5.17 16.84
N SER A 61 -3.48 -4.35 17.91
CA SER A 61 -3.79 -4.83 19.25
C SER A 61 -5.28 -5.12 19.36
N LEU A 62 -5.63 -6.26 19.92
CA LEU A 62 -7.01 -6.62 20.20
C LEU A 62 -7.45 -5.98 21.52
N PRO A 63 -8.57 -5.23 21.56
CA PRO A 63 -9.13 -4.78 22.82
C PRO A 63 -9.57 -5.99 23.65
N ASN A 64 -9.09 -6.08 24.90
CA ASN A 64 -9.44 -7.17 25.81
C ASN A 64 -10.98 -7.29 25.95
N ASN A 65 -11.49 -8.52 25.89
CA ASN A 65 -12.89 -8.94 26.11
C ASN A 65 -13.85 -8.98 24.90
N GLU A 66 -13.43 -8.72 23.65
CA GLU A 66 -14.30 -8.98 22.50
C GLU A 66 -14.30 -10.48 22.13
N MET A 67 -15.43 -11.17 22.34
CA MET A 67 -15.56 -12.60 22.03
C MET A 67 -15.77 -12.86 20.54
N ASP A 68 -16.48 -11.95 19.87
CA ASP A 68 -16.92 -12.06 18.48
C ASP A 68 -16.42 -10.85 17.68
N ILE A 69 -15.38 -11.07 16.87
CA ILE A 69 -14.77 -10.03 16.03
C ILE A 69 -15.03 -10.39 14.58
N THR A 70 -15.76 -9.51 13.89
CA THR A 70 -15.96 -9.58 12.44
C THR A 70 -15.18 -8.44 11.80
N ILE A 71 -14.31 -8.76 10.86
CA ILE A 71 -13.56 -7.78 10.10
C ILE A 71 -14.22 -7.56 8.76
N LEU A 72 -14.40 -6.28 8.43
CA LEU A 72 -15.02 -5.82 7.20
C LEU A 72 -14.02 -4.98 6.40
N LYS A 73 -14.13 -5.03 5.07
CA LYS A 73 -13.37 -4.17 4.16
C LYS A 73 -14.27 -3.56 3.10
N LYS A 74 -13.83 -2.44 2.51
CA LYS A 74 -14.33 -1.86 1.26
C LYS A 74 -13.23 -0.99 0.66
N TYR A 75 -13.25 -0.77 -0.65
CA TYR A 75 -12.22 0.02 -1.33
C TYR A 75 -12.69 1.42 -1.68
N THR A 76 -13.99 1.57 -1.94
CA THR A 76 -14.58 2.88 -2.24
C THR A 76 -15.72 3.22 -1.28
N TYR A 77 -16.06 4.50 -1.20
CA TYR A 77 -17.16 4.96 -0.34
C TYR A 77 -18.55 4.53 -0.84
N LEU A 78 -18.65 4.13 -2.12
CA LEU A 78 -19.88 3.69 -2.77
C LEU A 78 -20.15 2.18 -2.59
N GLU A 79 -19.11 1.42 -2.22
CA GLU A 79 -19.22 -0.02 -1.97
C GLU A 79 -19.85 -0.34 -0.61
N ASN A 80 -20.48 -1.51 -0.56
CA ASN A 80 -20.86 -2.12 0.70
C ASN A 80 -19.63 -2.70 1.39
N TRP A 81 -19.73 -2.86 2.71
CA TRP A 81 -18.73 -3.56 3.49
C TRP A 81 -18.81 -5.08 3.25
N ASP A 82 -17.69 -5.68 2.87
CA ASP A 82 -17.55 -7.13 2.70
C ASP A 82 -16.83 -7.76 3.88
N THR A 83 -17.26 -8.95 4.29
CA THR A 83 -16.59 -9.70 5.37
C THR A 83 -15.32 -10.35 4.86
N VAL A 84 -14.22 -10.17 5.62
CA VAL A 84 -12.97 -10.87 5.36
C VAL A 84 -12.99 -12.21 6.10
N ASN A 85 -12.64 -13.30 5.40
CA ASN A 85 -12.67 -14.63 6.01
C ASN A 85 -11.63 -14.76 7.13
N THR A 86 -12.05 -15.33 8.26
CA THR A 86 -11.15 -15.62 9.39
C THR A 86 -10.55 -17.01 9.23
N VAL A 87 -9.22 -17.08 9.22
CA VAL A 87 -8.45 -18.33 9.18
C VAL A 87 -8.07 -18.78 10.59
N GLN A 88 -7.79 -20.07 10.74
CA GLN A 88 -7.32 -20.65 11.99
C GLN A 88 -5.87 -20.23 12.28
N GLU A 89 -5.46 -20.30 13.54
CA GLU A 89 -4.16 -19.81 14.02
C GLU A 89 -2.96 -20.46 13.29
N ASN A 90 -3.10 -21.71 12.89
CA ASN A 90 -2.08 -22.53 12.24
C ASN A 90 -2.13 -22.52 10.71
N GLU A 91 -3.07 -21.79 10.10
CA GLU A 91 -3.19 -21.71 8.65
C GLU A 91 -2.23 -20.67 8.06
N PHE A 92 -1.69 -20.97 6.88
CA PHE A 92 -0.91 -19.98 6.11
C PHE A 92 -1.83 -18.87 5.64
N PHE A 93 -1.49 -17.63 5.99
CA PHE A 93 -2.30 -16.45 5.65
C PHE A 93 -1.52 -15.37 4.88
N ASN A 94 -0.23 -15.60 4.61
CA ASN A 94 0.59 -14.67 3.83
C ASN A 94 0.13 -14.70 2.37
N HIS A 95 -0.04 -13.52 1.77
CA HIS A 95 -0.42 -13.31 0.37
C HIS A 95 -1.86 -13.70 -0.02
N ILE A 96 -2.71 -14.07 0.94
CA ILE A 96 -4.15 -14.28 0.71
C ILE A 96 -4.94 -13.28 1.52
N GLU A 97 -6.15 -12.98 1.06
CA GLU A 97 -7.03 -12.11 1.82
C GLU A 97 -7.68 -12.91 2.97
N ALA A 98 -7.29 -12.58 4.19
CA ALA A 98 -7.66 -13.32 5.38
C ALA A 98 -7.42 -12.52 6.66
N VAL A 99 -8.11 -12.92 7.73
CA VAL A 99 -7.92 -12.41 9.09
C VAL A 99 -7.49 -13.56 9.98
N ARG A 100 -6.48 -13.34 10.82
CA ARG A 100 -6.07 -14.28 11.87
C ARG A 100 -6.14 -13.57 13.22
N ILE A 101 -6.84 -14.19 14.16
CA ILE A 101 -7.04 -13.64 15.51
C ILE A 101 -6.21 -14.48 16.47
N ASP A 102 -5.22 -13.86 17.11
CA ASP A 102 -4.44 -14.45 18.19
C ASP A 102 -4.98 -13.93 19.53
N LYS A 103 -5.93 -14.69 20.09
CA LYS A 103 -6.55 -14.33 21.38
C LYS A 103 -5.58 -14.48 22.55
N GLN A 104 -4.53 -15.30 22.44
CA GLN A 104 -3.58 -15.53 23.53
C GLN A 104 -2.66 -14.33 23.71
N ASN A 105 -2.16 -13.78 22.59
CA ASN A 105 -1.29 -12.63 22.59
C ASN A 105 -2.04 -11.29 22.47
N GLY A 106 -3.36 -11.34 22.27
CA GLY A 106 -4.18 -10.13 22.10
C GLY A 106 -3.83 -9.38 20.82
N GLU A 107 -3.59 -10.12 19.74
CA GLU A 107 -3.21 -9.57 18.43
C GLU A 107 -4.22 -9.99 17.36
N ILE A 108 -4.45 -9.10 16.39
CA ILE A 108 -5.19 -9.43 15.18
C ILE A 108 -4.34 -9.07 13.95
N PHE A 109 -4.28 -10.02 13.02
CA PHE A 109 -3.59 -9.88 11.75
C PHE A 109 -4.64 -9.79 10.65
N ILE A 110 -4.63 -8.70 9.89
CA ILE A 110 -5.57 -8.45 8.80
C ILE A 110 -4.77 -8.39 7.52
N SER A 111 -4.97 -9.33 6.60
CA SER A 111 -4.34 -9.34 5.28
C SER A 111 -5.36 -8.94 4.23
N VAL A 112 -5.19 -7.75 3.64
CA VAL A 112 -6.06 -7.21 2.57
C VAL A 112 -5.22 -6.47 1.53
N GLY A 113 -5.64 -6.54 0.27
CA GLY A 113 -4.99 -5.83 -0.84
C GLY A 113 -5.45 -4.38 -1.00
N PHE A 114 -4.97 -3.73 -2.04
CA PHE A 114 -5.50 -2.47 -2.55
C PHE A 114 -6.30 -2.71 -3.83
N SER A 115 -7.18 -1.78 -4.20
CA SER A 115 -7.94 -1.78 -5.45
C SER A 115 -7.75 -0.49 -6.22
#